data_AF-X0WMF3-F1
#
_entry.id   AF-X0WMF3-F1
#
_cell.length_a   1.000
_cell.length_b   1.000
_cell.length_c   1.000
_cell.angle_alpha   90.00
_cell.angle_beta   90.00
_cell.angle_gamma   90.00
#
_symmetry.space_group_name_H-M   'P 1'
#
loop_
_entity.id
_entity.type
_entity.pdbx_description
1 polymer ?
#
loop_
_entity_poly.entity_id
_entity_poly.type
_entity_poly.pdbx_seq_one_letter_code
_entity_poly.pdbx_strand_id
1 'polypeptide(L)'
;MVFTGQSITQIFFITAAAFGGLSLWGYTTKKDLSGWGSFLVMGVVGIIIAAVVNLFLQSGALQFAISVIGVLVFAGLTAYDTQRIKDGYLMVRHDTAMVAKSAIMGALSLYLDFINMFLFLLQLFGSRE
;
A
#
# COMPACT_ATOMS: atom_id res chain seq x y z
N MET A 1 23.28 -7.95 8.08
CA MET A 1 22.93 -6.74 7.32
C MET A 1 21.56 -6.28 7.81
N VAL A 2 21.54 -5.33 8.75
CA VAL A 2 20.31 -4.74 9.30
C VAL A 2 20.17 -3.32 8.75
N PHE A 3 18.95 -2.81 8.59
CA PHE A 3 18.76 -1.43 8.15
C PHE A 3 19.19 -0.43 9.24
N THR A 4 19.82 0.67 8.84
CA THR A 4 20.23 1.72 9.78
C THR A 4 19.01 2.49 10.29
N GLY A 5 19.07 2.98 11.54
CA GLY A 5 17.98 3.79 12.11
C GLY A 5 17.68 5.05 11.27
N GLN A 6 18.73 5.70 10.77
CA GLN A 6 18.61 6.85 9.87
C GLN A 6 17.83 6.48 8.58
N SER A 7 18.16 5.35 7.96
CA SER A 7 17.46 4.88 6.77
C SER A 7 15.98 4.60 7.04
N ILE A 8 15.67 3.94 8.15
CA ILE A 8 14.29 3.66 8.55
C ILE A 8 13.51 4.95 8.71
N THR A 9 14.05 5.95 9.42
CA THR A 9 13.40 7.24 9.64
C THR A 9 13.17 8.01 8.34
N GLN A 10 14.18 8.09 7.47
CA GLN A 10 14.06 8.80 6.19
C GLN A 10 12.99 8.19 5.31
N ILE A 11 13.01 6.86 5.15
CA ILE A 11 12.03 6.15 4.32
C ILE A 11 10.64 6.28 4.92
N PHE A 12 10.49 6.23 6.25
CA PHE A 12 9.20 6.41 6.90
C PHE A 12 8.54 7.75 6.55
N PHE A 13 9.30 8.86 6.60
CA PHE A 13 8.77 10.16 6.23
C PHE A 13 8.46 10.29 4.73
N ILE A 14 9.27 9.67 3.87
CA ILE A 14 8.99 9.60 2.42
C ILE A 14 7.68 8.84 2.18
N THR A 15 7.50 7.68 2.82
CA THR A 15 6.27 6.89 2.73
C THR A 15 5.08 7.67 3.29
N ALA A 16 5.22 8.36 4.43
CA ALA A 16 4.17 9.18 5.01
C ALA A 16 3.71 10.32 4.09
N ALA A 17 4.66 11.01 3.45
CA ALA A 17 4.35 12.05 2.48
C ALA A 17 3.64 11.47 1.24
N ALA A 18 4.14 10.36 0.69
CA ALA A 18 3.54 9.70 -0.46
C ALA A 18 2.14 9.17 -0.15
N PHE A 19 1.98 8.46 0.96
CA PHE A 19 0.72 7.93 1.45
C PHE A 19 -0.29 9.05 1.68
N GLY A 20 0.10 10.09 2.42
CA GLY A 20 -0.77 11.24 2.69
C GLY A 20 -1.21 11.94 1.41
N GLY A 21 -0.29 12.17 0.46
CA GLY A 21 -0.61 12.78 -0.83
C GLY A 21 -1.59 11.94 -1.67
N LEU A 22 -1.35 10.63 -1.76
CA LEU A 22 -2.19 9.69 -2.51
C LEU A 22 -3.57 9.51 -1.86
N SER A 23 -3.63 9.42 -0.54
CA SER A 23 -4.90 9.38 0.20
C SER A 23 -5.70 10.66 0.02
N LEU A 24 -5.07 11.84 0.14
CA LEU A 24 -5.75 13.12 -0.11
C LEU A 24 -6.28 13.19 -1.54
N TRP A 25 -5.49 12.76 -2.53
CA TRP A 25 -5.94 12.70 -3.91
C TRP A 25 -7.08 11.70 -4.11
N GLY A 26 -6.98 10.47 -3.59
CA GLY A 26 -8.03 9.45 -3.66
C GLY A 26 -9.33 9.90 -2.98
N TYR A 27 -9.22 10.64 -1.88
CA TYR A 27 -10.37 11.21 -1.18
C TYR A 27 -11.07 12.31 -1.98
N THR A 28 -10.30 13.15 -2.68
CA THR A 28 -10.81 14.37 -3.34
C THR A 28 -11.13 14.18 -4.82
N THR A 29 -10.51 13.20 -5.48
CA THR A 29 -10.70 12.94 -6.91
C THR A 29 -12.15 12.54 -7.21
N LYS A 30 -12.65 13.04 -8.34
CA LYS A 30 -13.99 12.73 -8.84
C LYS A 30 -14.00 11.57 -9.83
N LYS A 31 -12.82 11.08 -10.24
CA LYS A 31 -12.71 9.89 -11.07
C LYS A 31 -13.08 8.68 -10.25
N ASP A 32 -13.90 7.81 -10.80
CA ASP A 32 -14.22 6.53 -10.21
C ASP A 32 -13.01 5.59 -10.31
N LEU A 33 -12.44 5.20 -9.18
CA LEU A 33 -11.33 4.27 -9.06
C LEU A 33 -11.82 2.82 -8.87
N SER A 34 -13.13 2.56 -8.79
CA SER A 34 -13.69 1.22 -8.58
C SER A 34 -13.10 0.17 -9.56
N GLY A 35 -12.90 0.56 -10.81
CA GLY A 35 -12.30 -0.29 -11.85
C GLY A 35 -10.82 -0.65 -11.63
N TRP A 36 -10.10 0.07 -10.76
CA TRP A 36 -8.70 -0.23 -10.44
C TRP A 36 -8.59 -1.41 -9.48
N GLY A 37 -9.61 -1.67 -8.66
CA GLY A 37 -9.58 -2.67 -7.59
C GLY A 37 -9.17 -4.06 -8.07
N SER A 38 -9.80 -4.57 -9.12
CA SER A 38 -9.48 -5.92 -9.64
C SER A 38 -8.05 -6.02 -10.16
N PHE A 39 -7.55 -4.99 -10.83
CA PHE A 39 -6.19 -4.96 -11.36
C PHE A 39 -5.14 -4.90 -10.23
N LEU A 40 -5.38 -4.06 -9.23
CA LEU A 40 -4.47 -3.88 -8.09
C LEU A 40 -4.41 -5.13 -7.21
N VAL A 41 -5.56 -5.79 -6.96
CA VAL A 41 -5.62 -7.06 -6.23
C VAL A 41 -4.86 -8.15 -6.98
N MET A 42 -5.00 -8.24 -8.30
CA MET A 42 -4.20 -9.14 -9.13
C MET A 42 -2.69 -8.82 -9.03
N GLY A 43 -2.33 -7.53 -8.96
CA GLY A 43 -0.97 -7.07 -8.71
C GLY A 43 -0.40 -7.60 -7.39
N VAL A 44 -1.16 -7.54 -6.30
CA VAL A 44 -0.76 -8.09 -4.99
C VAL A 44 -0.52 -9.60 -5.08
N VAL A 45 -1.43 -10.35 -5.72
CA VAL A 45 -1.25 -11.78 -5.93
C VAL A 45 0.03 -12.07 -6.73
N GLY A 46 0.29 -11.29 -7.79
CA GLY A 46 1.51 -11.41 -8.59
C GLY A 46 2.78 -11.15 -7.78
N ILE A 47 2.78 -10.13 -6.92
CA ILE A 47 3.89 -9.83 -6.01
C ILE A 47 4.14 -11.00 -5.05
N ILE A 48 3.08 -11.58 -4.47
CA ILE A 48 3.20 -12.72 -3.54
C ILE A 48 3.82 -13.92 -4.25
N ILE A 49 3.33 -14.26 -5.45
CA ILE A 49 3.87 -15.38 -6.23
C ILE A 49 5.33 -15.12 -6.58
N ALA A 50 5.67 -13.92 -7.05
CA ALA A 50 7.05 -13.56 -7.37
C ALA A 50 7.97 -13.62 -6.14
N ALA A 51 7.49 -13.19 -4.98
CA ALA A 51 8.23 -13.28 -3.72
C ALA A 51 8.50 -14.74 -3.33
N VAL A 52 7.50 -15.63 -3.44
CA VAL A 52 7.65 -17.07 -3.18
C VAL A 52 8.66 -17.70 -4.15
N VAL A 53 8.57 -17.39 -5.44
CA VAL A 53 9.54 -17.86 -6.44
C VAL A 53 10.96 -17.36 -6.12
N ASN A 54 11.10 -16.11 -5.68
CA ASN A 54 12.39 -15.55 -5.34
C ASN A 54 13.04 -16.17 -4.09
N LEU A 55 12.27 -16.84 -3.22
CA LEU A 55 12.83 -17.62 -2.11
C LEU A 55 13.75 -18.75 -2.60
N PHE A 56 13.42 -19.35 -3.75
CA PHE A 56 14.19 -20.44 -4.35
C PHE A 56 15.28 -19.93 -5.29
N LEU A 57 15.00 -18.87 -6.06
CA LEU A 57 15.96 -18.31 -7.02
C LEU A 57 17.01 -17.41 -6.38
N GLN A 58 16.68 -16.76 -5.25
CA GLN A 58 17.55 -15.80 -4.56
C GLN A 58 18.11 -14.71 -5.48
N SER A 59 17.30 -14.24 -6.45
CA SER A 59 17.72 -13.28 -7.46
C SER A 59 17.59 -11.84 -6.95
N GLY A 60 18.71 -11.12 -6.94
CA GLY A 60 18.73 -9.68 -6.60
C GLY A 60 17.93 -8.84 -7.59
N ALA A 61 17.96 -9.18 -8.88
CA ALA A 61 17.20 -8.46 -9.92
C ALA A 61 15.69 -8.68 -9.76
N LEU A 62 15.27 -9.90 -9.43
CA LEU A 62 13.85 -10.18 -9.16
C LEU A 62 13.39 -9.47 -7.89
N GLN A 63 14.21 -9.46 -6.83
CA GLN A 63 13.91 -8.72 -5.60
C GLN A 63 13.73 -7.22 -5.87
N PHE A 64 14.60 -6.63 -6.71
CA PHE A 64 14.49 -5.24 -7.12
C PHE A 64 13.17 -4.99 -7.87
N ALA A 65 12.85 -5.82 -8.86
CA ALA A 65 11.60 -5.71 -9.63
C ALA A 65 10.36 -5.85 -8.74
N ILE A 66 10.33 -6.83 -7.84
CA ILE A 66 9.26 -7.01 -6.84
C ILE A 66 9.05 -5.74 -6.03
N SER A 67 10.15 -5.11 -5.60
CA SER A 67 10.07 -3.91 -4.75
C SER A 67 9.56 -2.69 -5.53
N VAL A 68 10.01 -2.48 -6.77
CA VAL A 68 9.49 -1.39 -7.62
C VAL A 68 8.00 -1.56 -7.91
N ILE A 69 7.60 -2.76 -8.33
CA ILE A 69 6.19 -3.07 -8.62
C ILE A 69 5.36 -2.95 -7.35
N GLY A 70 5.88 -3.42 -6.21
CA GLY A 70 5.27 -3.29 -4.90
C GLY A 70 4.92 -1.85 -4.53
N VAL A 71 5.87 -0.92 -4.69
CA VAL A 71 5.61 0.51 -4.45
C VAL A 71 4.48 1.03 -5.33
N LEU A 72 4.47 0.71 -6.63
CA LEU A 72 3.45 1.18 -7.56
C LEU A 72 2.05 0.61 -7.25
N VAL A 73 1.98 -0.69 -6.95
CA VAL A 73 0.72 -1.37 -6.61
C VAL A 73 0.15 -0.80 -5.31
N PHE A 74 0.96 -0.67 -4.26
CA PHE A 74 0.48 -0.16 -2.97
C PHE A 74 0.20 1.35 -2.99
N ALA A 75 0.89 2.13 -3.83
CA ALA A 75 0.52 3.51 -4.11
C ALA A 75 -0.86 3.61 -4.78
N GLY A 76 -1.13 2.74 -5.76
CA GLY A 76 -2.44 2.64 -6.41
C GLY A 76 -3.54 2.19 -5.43
N LEU A 77 -3.26 1.18 -4.61
CA LEU A 77 -4.18 0.69 -3.57
C LEU A 77 -4.48 1.78 -2.54
N THR A 78 -3.49 2.55 -2.10
CA THR A 78 -3.71 3.65 -1.15
C THR A 78 -4.77 4.63 -1.66
N ALA A 79 -4.68 5.05 -2.92
CA ALA A 79 -5.66 5.97 -3.52
C ALA A 79 -7.04 5.29 -3.67
N TYR A 80 -7.06 4.06 -4.17
CA TYR A 80 -8.29 3.27 -4.36
C TYR A 80 -9.01 3.00 -3.03
N ASP A 81 -8.32 2.52 -2.01
CA ASP A 81 -8.86 2.17 -0.71
C ASP A 81 -9.35 3.42 0.03
N THR A 82 -8.63 4.54 -0.10
CA THR A 82 -9.10 5.81 0.48
C THR A 82 -10.44 6.23 -0.12
N GLN A 83 -10.60 6.13 -1.44
CA GLN A 83 -11.87 6.43 -2.10
C GLN A 83 -12.96 5.42 -1.70
N ARG A 84 -12.65 4.12 -1.73
CA ARG A 84 -13.58 3.05 -1.35
C ARG A 84 -14.09 3.21 0.09
N ILE A 85 -13.23 3.58 1.03
CA ILE A 85 -13.60 3.80 2.44
C ILE A 85 -14.54 5.00 2.56
N LYS A 86 -14.23 6.11 1.88
CA LYS A 86 -15.11 7.29 1.84
C LYS A 86 -16.49 6.95 1.29
N ASP A 87 -16.54 6.26 0.16
CA ASP A 87 -17.82 5.92 -0.49
C ASP A 87 -18.61 4.88 0.32
N GLY A 88 -17.91 3.89 0.89
CA GLY A 88 -18.50 2.89 1.79
C GLY A 88 -19.09 3.51 3.05
N TYR A 89 -18.43 4.50 3.65
CA TYR A 89 -18.97 5.25 4.79
C TYR A 89 -20.32 5.90 4.47
N LEU A 90 -20.46 6.50 3.28
CA LEU A 90 -21.71 7.14 2.86
C LEU A 90 -22.88 6.15 2.77
N MET A 91 -22.60 4.89 2.45
CA MET A 91 -23.60 3.82 2.37
C MET A 91 -24.07 3.34 3.74
N VAL A 92 -23.15 3.26 4.71
CA VAL A 92 -23.44 2.69 6.05
C VAL A 92 -23.73 3.73 7.12
N ARG A 93 -23.61 5.04 6.83
CA ARG A 93 -23.70 6.15 7.80
C ARG A 93 -24.94 6.18 8.70
N HIS A 94 -26.02 5.46 8.33
CA HIS A 94 -27.26 5.39 9.09
C HIS A 94 -27.31 4.21 10.08
N ASP A 95 -26.34 3.29 10.02
CA ASP A 95 -26.20 2.15 10.93
C ASP A 95 -24.88 2.27 11.71
N THR A 96 -24.98 2.59 12.99
CA THR A 96 -23.82 2.80 13.88
C THR A 96 -22.94 1.56 14.03
N ALA A 97 -23.52 0.36 14.00
CA ALA A 97 -22.75 -0.88 14.13
C ALA A 97 -21.95 -1.15 12.84
N MET A 98 -22.57 -0.89 11.68
CA MET A 98 -21.89 -1.03 10.39
C MET A 98 -20.80 0.04 10.19
N VAL A 99 -21.01 1.28 10.65
CA VAL A 99 -19.98 2.33 10.62
C VAL A 99 -18.74 1.91 11.39
N ALA A 100 -18.89 1.41 12.62
CA ALA A 100 -17.76 0.99 13.45
C ALA A 100 -16.95 -0.13 12.78
N LYS A 101 -17.64 -1.14 12.24
CA LYS A 101 -16.99 -2.24 11.51
C LYS A 101 -16.26 -1.74 10.26
N SER A 102 -16.91 -0.88 9.47
CA SER A 102 -16.34 -0.31 8.25
C SER A 102 -15.08 0.53 8.55
N ALA A 103 -15.10 1.33 9.61
CA ALA A 103 -13.96 2.13 10.02
C ALA A 103 -12.74 1.27 10.41
N ILE A 104 -12.95 0.19 11.19
CA ILE A 104 -11.88 -0.73 11.58
C ILE A 104 -11.27 -1.43 10.34
N MET A 105 -12.13 -1.96 9.46
CA MET A 105 -11.68 -2.61 8.23
C MET A 105 -10.95 -1.65 7.29
N GLY A 106 -11.45 -0.40 7.17
CA GLY A 106 -10.82 0.64 6.38
C GLY A 106 -9.45 1.04 6.92
N ALA A 107 -9.35 1.25 8.23
CA ALA A 107 -8.08 1.56 8.89
C ALA A 107 -7.06 0.43 8.73
N LEU A 108 -7.49 -0.83 8.84
CA LEU A 108 -6.62 -1.99 8.61
C LEU A 108 -6.11 -2.03 7.16
N SER A 109 -6.97 -1.80 6.17
CA SER A 109 -6.58 -1.77 4.75
C SER A 109 -5.53 -0.70 4.49
N LEU A 110 -5.79 0.53 4.95
CA LEU A 110 -4.87 1.65 4.82
C LEU A 110 -3.54 1.44 5.57
N TYR A 111 -3.58 0.78 6.73
CA TYR A 111 -2.37 0.39 7.45
C TYR A 111 -1.53 -0.61 6.65
N LEU A 112 -2.18 -1.62 6.05
CA LEU A 112 -1.51 -2.60 5.20
C LEU A 112 -0.90 -1.93 3.96
N ASP A 113 -1.59 -0.97 3.36
CA ASP A 113 -1.04 -0.22 2.23
C ASP A 113 0.20 0.57 2.62
N PHE A 114 0.12 1.30 3.74
CA PHE A 114 1.23 2.08 4.27
C PHE A 114 2.45 1.20 4.57
N ILE A 115 2.27 0.11 5.35
CA ILE A 115 3.39 -0.71 5.80
C ILE A 115 4.05 -1.45 4.63
N ASN A 116 3.27 -1.93 3.65
CA ASN A 116 3.85 -2.59 2.49
C ASN A 116 4.62 -1.61 1.60
N MET A 117 4.05 -0.42 1.34
CA MET A 117 4.77 0.63 0.61
C MET A 117 6.06 1.04 1.34
N PHE A 118 6.03 1.17 2.67
CA PHE A 118 7.20 1.43 3.49
C PHE A 118 8.27 0.36 3.32
N LEU A 119 7.90 -0.92 3.45
CA LEU A 119 8.84 -2.05 3.34
C LEU A 119 9.46 -2.13 1.95
N PHE A 120 8.69 -1.90 0.88
CA PHE A 120 9.24 -1.90 -0.48
C PHE A 120 10.17 -0.71 -0.74
N LEU A 121 9.82 0.49 -0.26
CA LEU A 121 10.71 1.64 -0.34
C LEU A 121 12.00 1.42 0.46
N LEU A 122 11.89 0.81 1.64
CA LEU A 122 13.03 0.48 2.49
C LEU A 122 13.92 -0.58 1.82
N GLN A 123 13.32 -1.54 1.10
CA GLN A 123 14.05 -2.52 0.32
C GLN A 123 14.78 -1.92 -0.89
N LEU A 124 14.23 -0.87 -1.51
CA LEU A 124 14.83 -0.20 -2.68
C LEU A 124 15.93 0.80 -2.31
N PHE A 125 15.68 1.61 -1.30
CA PHE A 125 16.48 2.79 -0.99
C PHE A 125 17.17 2.71 0.37
N GLY A 126 16.87 1.66 1.16
CA GLY A 126 17.37 1.55 2.51
C GLY A 126 18.83 1.12 2.57
N SER A 127 19.62 1.81 3.39
CA SER A 127 21.01 1.47 3.64
C SER A 127 21.13 0.40 4.73
N ARG A 128 22.06 -0.53 4.54
CA ARG A 128 22.31 -1.66 5.46
C ARG A 128 23.77 -1.63 5.92
N GLU A 129 23.96 -1.93 7.20
CA GLU A 129 25.26 -2.15 7.85
C GLU A 129 25.27 -3.49 8.59
#